data_AF-A0A2C9YEW2-F1
#
_entry.id   AF-A0A2C9YEW2-F1
#
_cell.length_a   1.000
_cell.length_b   1.000
_cell.length_c   1.000
_cell.angle_alpha   90.00
_cell.angle_beta   90.00
_cell.angle_gamma   90.00
#
_symmetry.space_group_name_H-M   'P 1'
#
loop_
_entity.id
_entity.type
_entity.pdbx_description
1 polymer ?
#
loop_
_entity_poly.entity_id
_entity_poly.type
_entity_poly.pdbx_seq_one_letter_code
_entity_poly.pdbx_strand_id
1 'polypeptide(L)'
;MSQVPGFLKFVLTKERRYVYLAVAKMKNKRVNTHVVYRFGPLAKALEAMYVTHNDFENLFPLELKEKGYDWEGIKDWILPTKTG
;
A
#
# COMPACT_ATOMS: atom_id res chain seq x y z
N MET A 1 -11.05 -9.26 13.54
CA MET A 1 -11.41 -8.88 12.15
C MET A 1 -10.25 -9.28 11.26
N SER A 2 -10.46 -10.14 10.27
CA SER A 2 -9.36 -10.65 9.43
C SER A 2 -8.96 -9.58 8.41
N GLN A 3 -7.77 -9.00 8.57
CA GLN A 3 -7.15 -8.14 7.58
C GLN A 3 -7.11 -8.88 6.24
N VAL A 4 -7.62 -8.26 5.18
CA VAL A 4 -7.51 -8.83 3.83
C VAL A 4 -6.01 -8.86 3.50
N PRO A 5 -5.41 -10.03 3.21
CA PRO A 5 -3.99 -10.11 2.91
C PRO A 5 -3.69 -9.29 1.64
N GLY A 6 -3.17 -8.10 1.87
CA GLY A 6 -2.66 -7.18 0.86
C GLY A 6 -1.14 -7.21 0.89
N PHE A 7 -0.52 -6.72 -0.17
CA PHE A 7 0.92 -6.50 -0.22
C PHE A 7 1.23 -5.27 -1.05
N LEU A 8 2.32 -4.60 -0.70
CA LEU A 8 2.84 -3.53 -1.53
C LEU A 8 3.59 -4.13 -2.73
N LYS A 9 3.17 -3.71 -3.91
CA LYS A 9 3.86 -3.99 -5.16
C LYS A 9 4.73 -2.81 -5.52
N PHE A 10 6.04 -3.06 -5.56
CA PHE A 10 7.03 -2.10 -6.01
C PHE A 10 7.33 -2.34 -7.48
N VAL A 11 7.18 -1.33 -8.33
CA VAL A 11 7.50 -1.42 -9.76
C VAL A 11 8.55 -0.38 -10.08
N LEU A 12 9.69 -0.82 -10.59
CA LEU A 12 10.71 0.07 -11.10
C LEU A 12 10.41 0.40 -12.56
N THR A 13 10.29 1.69 -12.89
CA THR A 13 10.01 2.16 -14.24
C THR A 13 10.85 3.41 -14.50
N LYS A 14 11.69 3.37 -15.54
CA LYS A 14 12.53 4.51 -15.98
C LYS A 14 13.21 5.23 -14.78
N GLU A 15 14.01 4.47 -14.01
CA GLU A 15 14.71 4.92 -12.78
C GLU A 15 13.83 5.37 -11.61
N ARG A 16 12.50 5.39 -11.74
CA ARG A 16 11.58 5.71 -10.65
C ARG A 16 10.95 4.45 -10.10
N ARG A 17 11.07 4.25 -8.79
CA ARG A 17 10.38 3.18 -8.07
C ARG A 17 8.97 3.66 -7.76
N TYR A 18 7.95 2.88 -8.08
CA TYR A 18 6.54 3.17 -7.82
C TYR A 18 5.98 2.16 -6.83
N VAL A 19 5.05 2.59 -5.99
CA VAL A 19 4.42 1.77 -4.95
C VAL A 19 2.92 1.69 -5.21
N TYR A 20 2.40 0.47 -5.19
CA TYR A 20 0.99 0.16 -5.34
C TYR A 20 0.54 -0.75 -4.21
N LEU A 21 -0.62 -0.49 -3.62
CA LEU A 21 -1.27 -1.47 -2.76
C LEU A 21 -2.07 -2.42 -3.63
N ALA A 22 -1.72 -3.70 -3.57
CA ALA A 22 -2.45 -4.75 -4.25
C ALA A 22 -2.97 -5.77 -3.25
N VAL A 23 -4.13 -6.34 -3.56
CA VAL A 23 -4.75 -7.38 -2.75
C VAL A 23 -4.95 -8.60 -3.61
N ALA A 24 -4.52 -9.74 -3.08
CA ALA A 24 -4.76 -11.02 -3.72
C ALA A 24 -6.18 -11.46 -3.36
N LYS A 25 -7.10 -11.36 -4.32
CA LYS A 25 -8.43 -11.96 -4.18
C LYS A 25 -8.45 -13.27 -4.95
N MET A 26 -8.66 -14.37 -4.25
CA MET A 26 -8.90 -15.66 -4.89
C MET A 26 -10.33 -15.66 -5.41
N LYS A 27 -10.51 -15.59 -6.73
CA LYS A 27 -11.83 -15.68 -7.38
C LYS A 27 -11.80 -16.88 -8.32
N ASN A 28 -12.70 -17.83 -8.08
CA ASN A 28 -12.91 -18.99 -8.94
C ASN A 28 -11.62 -19.82 -9.20
N LYS A 29 -10.95 -20.26 -8.12
CA LYS A 29 -9.65 -20.96 -8.14
C LYS A 29 -8.47 -20.21 -8.80
N ARG A 30 -8.65 -18.96 -9.25
CA ARG A 30 -7.58 -18.09 -9.76
C ARG A 30 -7.27 -16.98 -8.76
N VAL A 31 -5.99 -16.74 -8.51
CA VAL A 31 -5.53 -15.60 -7.73
C VAL A 31 -5.54 -14.38 -8.64
N ASN A 32 -6.50 -13.48 -8.44
CA ASN A 32 -6.52 -12.20 -9.11
C ASN A 32 -5.97 -11.13 -8.19
N THR A 33 -4.84 -10.54 -8.60
CA THR A 33 -4.25 -9.40 -7.93
C THR A 33 -5.01 -8.14 -8.34
N HIS A 34 -5.75 -7.56 -7.41
CA HIS A 34 -6.47 -6.31 -7.63
C HIS A 34 -5.69 -5.16 -7.00
N VAL A 35 -5.34 -4.14 -7.78
CA VAL A 35 -4.71 -2.92 -7.24
C VAL A 35 -5.78 -2.09 -6.57
N VAL A 36 -5.69 -1.94 -5.25
CA VAL A 36 -6.64 -1.17 -4.44
C VAL A 36 -6.27 0.30 -4.44
N TYR A 37 -4.97 0.59 -4.35
CA TYR A 37 -4.52 1.97 -4.28
C TYR A 37 -3.18 2.17 -4.97
N ARG A 38 -3.00 3.34 -5.59
CA ARG A 38 -1.75 3.72 -6.26
C ARG A 38 -1.13 4.88 -5.49
N PHE A 39 -0.12 4.59 -4.68
CA PHE A 39 0.59 5.65 -3.95
C PHE A 39 1.48 6.49 -4.87
N GLY A 40 1.89 5.95 -6.01
CA GLY A 40 2.70 6.66 -7.00
C GLY A 40 4.20 6.45 -6.77
N PRO A 41 5.06 7.42 -7.14
CA PRO A 41 6.50 7.30 -6.97
C PRO A 41 6.86 7.08 -5.50
N LEU A 42 7.80 6.19 -5.19
CA LEU A 42 8.22 5.84 -3.83
C LEU A 42 8.55 7.06 -2.98
N ALA A 43 9.22 8.06 -3.55
CA ALA A 43 9.52 9.31 -2.86
C ALA A 43 8.24 10.05 -2.41
N LYS A 44 7.30 10.28 -3.34
CA LYS A 44 6.00 10.90 -3.03
C LYS A 44 5.13 10.03 -2.14
N ALA A 45 5.18 8.71 -2.33
CA ALA A 45 4.46 7.76 -1.50
C ALA A 45 4.95 7.87 -0.06
N LEU A 46 6.28 7.86 0.16
CA LEU A 46 6.89 8.07 1.46
C LEU A 46 6.51 9.42 2.05
N GLU A 47 6.64 10.53 1.31
CA GLU A 47 6.23 11.84 1.80
C GLU A 47 4.76 11.88 2.22
N ALA A 48 3.85 11.44 1.33
CA ALA A 48 2.43 11.37 1.64
C ALA A 48 2.17 10.50 2.88
N MET A 49 2.89 9.37 3.02
CA MET A 49 2.80 8.49 4.18
C MET A 49 3.30 9.14 5.47
N TYR A 50 4.38 9.93 5.43
CA TYR A 50 4.84 10.69 6.60
C TYR A 50 3.83 11.78 7.00
N VAL A 51 3.20 12.45 6.03
CA VAL A 51 2.16 13.44 6.30
C VAL A 51 0.90 12.76 6.85
N THR A 52 0.49 11.63 6.27
CA THR A 52 -0.63 10.82 6.76
C THR A 52 -0.35 10.20 8.12
N HIS A 53 0.90 9.89 8.49
CA HIS A 53 1.22 9.48 9.86
C HIS A 53 0.87 10.56 10.88
N ASN A 54 1.07 11.83 10.52
CA ASN A 54 0.75 12.96 11.39
C ASN A 54 -0.75 13.25 11.43
N ASP A 55 -1.49 12.94 10.36
CA ASP A 55 -2.95 13.18 10.26
C ASP A 55 -3.67 11.97 9.65
N PHE A 56 -3.58 10.84 10.34
CA PHE A 56 -4.06 9.55 9.83
C PHE A 56 -5.58 9.53 9.67
N GLU A 57 -6.32 10.18 10.56
CA GLU A 57 -7.77 10.18 10.49
C GLU A 57 -8.34 11.00 9.31
N ASN A 58 -7.67 12.08 8.88
CA ASN A 58 -8.16 12.89 7.74
C ASN A 58 -7.49 12.56 6.41
N LEU A 59 -6.21 12.16 6.42
CA LEU A 59 -5.44 11.96 5.18
C LEU A 59 -5.40 10.50 4.73
N PHE A 60 -5.78 9.56 5.59
CA PHE A 60 -5.83 8.17 5.17
C PHE A 60 -7.05 7.94 4.30
N PRO A 61 -6.87 7.42 3.08
CA PRO A 61 -7.99 7.19 2.18
C PRO A 61 -8.97 6.22 2.83
N LEU A 62 -10.23 6.64 2.95
CA LEU A 62 -11.33 5.84 3.50
C LEU A 62 -11.42 4.46 2.84
N GLU A 63 -11.10 4.36 1.54
CA GLU A 63 -11.05 3.09 0.82
C GLU A 63 -10.11 2.05 1.45
N LEU A 64 -9.00 2.48 2.05
CA LEU A 64 -8.06 1.60 2.76
C LEU A 64 -8.58 1.24 4.15
N LYS A 65 -9.14 2.23 4.87
CA LYS A 65 -9.74 2.04 6.20
C LYS A 65 -10.92 1.06 6.14
N GLU A 66 -11.80 1.20 5.15
CA GLU A 66 -12.93 0.29 4.89
C GLU A 66 -12.49 -1.13 4.53
N LYS A 67 -11.27 -1.30 4.02
CA LYS A 67 -10.69 -2.61 3.69
C LYS A 67 -9.96 -3.24 4.89
N GLY A 68 -9.91 -2.55 6.03
CA GLY A 68 -9.21 -3.00 7.23
C GLY A 68 -7.70 -2.94 7.10
N TYR A 69 -7.18 -1.98 6.33
CA TYR A 69 -5.74 -1.68 6.32
C TYR A 69 -5.44 -0.60 7.34
N ASP A 70 -4.49 -0.91 8.23
CA ASP A 70 -3.96 0.01 9.22
C ASP A 70 -2.61 0.56 8.78
N TRP A 71 -2.27 1.76 9.28
CA TRP A 71 -0.98 2.39 9.05
C TRP A 71 0.19 1.47 9.38
N GLU A 72 0.13 0.77 10.52
CA GLU A 72 1.21 -0.12 10.96
C GLU A 72 1.48 -1.24 9.96
N GLY A 73 0.43 -1.84 9.39
CA GLY A 73 0.56 -2.88 8.36
C GLY A 73 1.15 -2.35 7.06
N ILE A 74 0.78 -1.13 6.65
CA ILE A 74 1.36 -0.51 5.45
C ILE A 74 2.82 -0.10 5.68
N LYS A 75 3.13 0.46 6.86
CA LYS A 75 4.48 0.86 7.28
C LYS A 75 5.43 -0.33 7.30
N ASP A 76 4.99 -1.46 7.84
CA ASP A 76 5.76 -2.71 7.89
C ASP A 76 6.18 -3.18 6.48
N TRP A 77 5.34 -2.95 5.47
CA TRP A 77 5.65 -3.32 4.09
C TRP A 77 6.59 -2.35 3.37
N ILE A 78 6.74 -1.10 3.85
CA ILE A 78 7.61 -0.09 3.24
C ILE A 78 9.02 -0.15 3.82
N LEU A 79 9.15 -0.37 5.13
CA LEU A 79 10.43 -0.51 5.84
C LEU A 79 11.46 -1.42 5.13
N PRO A 80 11.11 -2.65 4.70
CA PRO A 80 12.07 -3.53 4.04
C PRO A 80 12.56 -3.02 2.68
N THR A 81 11.87 -2.07 2.04
CA THR A 81 12.33 -1.50 0.75
C THR A 81 13.38 -0.40 0.88
N LYS A 82 13.69 0.02 2.10
CA LYS A 82 14.78 0.97 2.40
C LYS A 82 16.13 0.28 2.61
N THR A 83 16.13 -1.04 2.78
CA THR A 83 17.33 -1.87 3.01
C THR A 83 17.57 -2.76 1.79
N GLY A 84 18.22 -2.21 0.77
CA GLY A 84 18.58 -2.93 -0.45
C GLY A 84 19.29 -2.03 -1.44
#